data_AF-W7KA56-F1
#
_entry.id   AF-W7KA56-F1
#
_cell.length_a   1.000
_cell.length_b   1.000
_cell.length_c   1.000
_cell.angle_alpha   90.00
_cell.angle_beta   90.00
_cell.angle_gamma   90.00
#
_symmetry.space_group_name_H-M   'P 1'
#
loop_
_entity.id
_entity.type
_entity.pdbx_description
1 polymer ?
#
loop_
_entity_poly.entity_id
_entity_poly.type
_entity_poly.pdbx_seq_one_letter_code
_entity_poly.pdbx_strand_id
1 'polypeptide(L)'
;MASASRSSKELLRLQKELKDIEKENVDEIDAHMKDTNIFEWVGFIKGPSGTPYEGGHFILDITIPNDYPYNPPKVSEYYIYIYIYMFIYL
;
A
#
# COMPACT_ATOMS: atom_id res chain seq x y z
N MET A 1 21.47 -11.98 13.07
CA MET A 1 20.72 -12.39 11.86
C MET A 1 21.20 -11.50 10.73
N ALA A 2 21.86 -12.08 9.72
CA ALA A 2 22.49 -11.30 8.66
C ALA A 2 21.42 -10.68 7.75
N SER A 3 21.39 -9.35 7.64
CA SER A 3 20.66 -8.68 6.56
C SER A 3 21.37 -9.03 5.26
N ALA A 4 20.79 -9.92 4.46
CA ALA A 4 21.24 -10.12 3.08
C ALA A 4 21.22 -8.76 2.37
N SER A 5 22.34 -8.36 1.75
CA SER A 5 22.37 -7.11 0.99
C SER A 5 21.42 -7.24 -0.18
N ARG A 6 20.39 -6.40 -0.20
CA ARG A 6 19.34 -6.39 -1.23
C ARG A 6 19.96 -6.15 -2.61
N SER A 7 19.48 -6.85 -3.65
CA SER A 7 20.11 -6.78 -4.96
C SER A 7 19.70 -5.52 -5.74
N SER A 8 20.61 -4.97 -6.56
CA SER A 8 20.32 -3.80 -7.39
C SER A 8 19.18 -4.03 -8.38
N LYS A 9 18.94 -5.28 -8.80
CA LYS A 9 17.87 -5.64 -9.74
C LYS A 9 16.48 -5.57 -9.09
N GLU A 10 16.35 -6.03 -7.85
CA GLU A 10 15.11 -5.92 -7.07
C GLU A 10 14.75 -4.45 -6.85
N LEU A 11 15.74 -3.63 -6.48
CA LEU A 11 15.56 -2.17 -6.33
C LEU A 11 15.04 -1.51 -7.62
N LEU A 12 15.64 -1.84 -8.77
CA LEU A 12 15.20 -1.30 -10.06
C LEU A 12 13.76 -1.72 -10.41
N ARG A 13 13.36 -2.95 -10.05
CA ARG A 13 11.99 -3.43 -10.24
C ARG A 13 11.01 -2.63 -9.39
N LEU A 14 11.29 -2.46 -8.10
CA LEU A 14 10.43 -1.71 -7.18
C LEU A 14 10.31 -0.23 -7.56
N GLN A 15 11.42 0.39 -7.98
CA GLN A 15 11.39 1.77 -8.49
C GLN A 15 10.53 1.92 -9.75
N LYS A 16 10.54 0.91 -10.61
CA LYS A 16 9.69 0.90 -11.80
C LYS A 16 8.22 0.73 -11.42
N GLU A 17 7.91 -0.21 -10.54
CA GLU A 17 6.53 -0.44 -10.07
C GLU A 17 5.93 0.81 -9.41
N LEU A 18 6.66 1.50 -8.54
CA LEU A 18 6.22 2.78 -7.95
C LEU A 18 5.91 3.83 -9.03
N LYS A 19 6.79 3.98 -10.02
CA LYS A 19 6.57 4.93 -11.12
C LYS A 19 5.38 4.56 -12.01
N ASP A 20 5.16 3.26 -12.21
CA ASP A 20 4.04 2.77 -13.00
C ASP A 20 2.72 3.06 -12.26
N ILE A 21 2.66 2.86 -10.94
CA ILE A 21 1.51 3.21 -10.09
C ILE A 21 1.21 4.72 -10.13
N GLU A 22 2.23 5.57 -9.90
CA GLU A 22 2.09 7.02 -9.97
C GLU A 22 1.57 7.50 -11.34
N LYS A 23 1.92 6.78 -12.42
CA LYS A 23 1.51 7.11 -13.78
C LYS A 23 0.08 6.66 -14.10
N GLU A 24 -0.37 5.54 -13.55
CA GLU A 24 -1.72 5.03 -13.80
C GLU A 24 -2.80 5.96 -13.22
N ASN A 25 -2.49 6.73 -12.16
CA ASN A 25 -3.32 7.79 -11.58
C ASN A 25 -4.81 7.42 -11.53
N VAL A 26 -5.11 6.39 -10.73
CA VAL A 26 -6.47 5.91 -10.52
C VAL A 26 -7.02 6.59 -9.27
N ASP A 27 -8.11 7.35 -9.40
CA ASP A 27 -8.75 8.09 -8.30
C ASP A 27 -9.15 7.22 -7.10
N GLU A 28 -9.20 5.91 -7.29
CA GLU A 28 -9.72 4.94 -6.32
C GLU A 28 -8.62 4.10 -5.66
N ILE A 29 -7.43 4.00 -6.27
CA ILE A 29 -6.34 3.16 -5.78
C ILE A 29 -5.02 3.89 -5.98
N ASP A 30 -4.25 4.02 -4.92
CA ASP A 30 -2.95 4.68 -4.95
C ASP A 30 -1.95 3.96 -4.02
N ALA A 31 -0.65 4.12 -4.27
CA ALA A 31 0.37 3.60 -3.38
C ALA A 31 1.69 4.38 -3.48
N HIS A 32 2.30 4.65 -2.33
CA HIS A 32 3.52 5.44 -2.20
C HIS A 32 4.56 4.76 -1.32
N MET A 33 5.82 5.09 -1.49
CA MET A 33 6.87 4.67 -0.56
C MET A 33 6.67 5.29 0.82
N LYS A 34 6.79 4.48 1.87
CA LYS A 34 6.78 4.91 3.27
C LYS A 34 8.15 5.50 3.62
N ASP A 35 8.16 6.79 3.95
CA ASP A 35 9.33 7.56 4.32
C ASP A 35 10.48 7.48 3.29
N THR A 36 11.50 6.67 3.56
CA THR A 36 12.70 6.52 2.74
C THR A 36 13.00 5.05 2.40
N ASN A 37 12.13 4.12 2.81
CA ASN A 37 12.35 2.69 2.63
C ASN A 37 11.50 2.16 1.46
N ILE A 38 12.14 1.90 0.32
CA ILE A 38 11.46 1.39 -0.90
C ILE A 38 10.84 -0.01 -0.73
N PHE A 39 11.02 -0.65 0.43
CA PHE A 39 10.41 -1.94 0.76
C PHE A 39 9.21 -1.81 1.69
N GLU A 40 8.87 -0.60 2.10
CA GLU A 40 7.69 -0.30 2.90
C GLU A 40 6.87 0.72 2.13
N TRP A 41 5.65 0.37 1.76
CA TRP A 41 4.74 1.24 1.02
C TRP A 41 3.47 1.48 1.83
N VAL A 42 2.82 2.61 1.56
CA VAL A 42 1.49 2.93 2.05
C VAL A 42 0.55 2.95 0.85
N GLY A 43 -0.44 2.07 0.86
CA GLY A 43 -1.51 2.02 -0.14
C GLY A 43 -2.76 2.74 0.35
N PHE A 44 -3.50 3.32 -0.58
CA PHE A 44 -4.80 3.94 -0.36
C PHE A 44 -5.82 3.27 -1.28
N ILE A 45 -6.97 2.89 -0.72
CA ILE A 45 -8.10 2.42 -1.49
C ILE A 45 -9.32 3.25 -1.09
N LYS A 46 -10.00 3.81 -2.08
CA LYS A 46 -11.29 4.47 -1.90
C LYS A 46 -12.39 3.42 -1.94
N GLY A 47 -13.30 3.51 -0.99
CA GLY A 47 -14.48 2.66 -0.94
C GLY A 47 -15.38 2.88 -2.16
N PRO A 48 -15.71 1.82 -2.93
CA PRO A 48 -16.50 1.96 -4.14
C PRO A 48 -17.91 2.48 -3.86
N SER A 49 -18.45 3.28 -4.79
CA SER A 49 -19.83 3.75 -4.75
C SER A 49 -20.83 2.60 -4.81
N GLY A 50 -21.94 2.72 -4.09
CA GLY A 50 -22.98 1.70 -3.98
C GLY A 50 -22.65 0.55 -3.03
N THR A 51 -21.56 0.64 -2.26
CA THR A 51 -21.18 -0.35 -1.25
C THR A 51 -21.27 0.24 0.16
N PRO A 52 -21.36 -0.57 1.23
CA PRO A 52 -21.27 -0.07 2.61
C PRO A 52 -19.96 0.66 2.94
N TYR A 53 -18.98 0.56 2.05
CA TYR A 53 -17.69 1.20 2.17
C TYR A 53 -17.62 2.53 1.42
N GLU A 54 -18.65 2.92 0.68
CA GLU A 54 -18.72 4.17 -0.08
C GLU A 54 -18.32 5.37 0.80
N GLY A 55 -17.44 6.22 0.26
CA GLY A 55 -16.86 7.36 0.97
C GLY A 55 -15.69 6.97 1.90
N GLY A 56 -15.41 5.69 2.03
CA GLY A 56 -14.37 5.13 2.89
C GLY A 56 -13.00 5.33 2.29
N HIS A 57 -12.01 5.48 3.16
CA HIS A 57 -10.60 5.52 2.77
C HIS A 57 -9.89 4.45 3.60
N PHE A 58 -9.35 3.45 2.91
CA PHE A 58 -8.63 2.32 3.49
C PHE A 58 -7.15 2.57 3.28
N ILE A 59 -6.41 2.57 4.38
CA ILE A 59 -4.95 2.74 4.36
C ILE A 59 -4.32 1.38 4.61
N LEU A 60 -3.42 0.99 3.73
CA LEU A 60 -2.71 -0.28 3.75
C LEU A 60 -1.23 -0.04 4.05
N ASP A 61 -0.67 -0.76 5.03
CA ASP A 61 0.78 -0.88 5.16
C ASP A 61 1.23 -2.11 4.37
N ILE A 62 2.14 -1.89 3.41
CA ILE A 62 2.64 -2.92 2.51
C ILE A 62 4.13 -3.11 2.81
N THR A 63 4.54 -4.32 3.17
CA THR A 63 5.95 -4.66 3.40
C THR A 63 6.41 -5.67 2.36
N ILE A 64 7.41 -5.28 1.58
CA ILE A 64 8.02 -6.12 0.55
C ILE A 64 9.13 -6.97 1.20
N PRO A 65 9.04 -8.30 1.11
CA PRO A 65 10.06 -9.16 1.68
C PRO A 65 11.35 -9.13 0.86
N ASN A 66 12.45 -9.57 1.46
CA ASN A 66 13.77 -9.53 0.81
C ASN A 66 13.92 -10.51 -0.36
N ASP A 67 13.01 -11.46 -0.50
CA ASP A 67 12.96 -12.45 -1.58
C ASP A 67 11.83 -12.17 -2.57
N TYR A 68 11.32 -10.94 -2.61
CA TYR A 68 10.45 -10.49 -3.69
C TYR A 68 11.18 -10.56 -5.04
N PRO A 69 10.54 -11.05 -6.12
CA PRO A 69 9.12 -11.38 -6.25
C PRO A 69 8.77 -12.85 -5.99
N TYR A 70 9.70 -13.67 -5.48
CA TYR A 70 9.42 -15.08 -5.19
C TYR A 70 8.40 -15.23 -4.06
N ASN A 71 8.47 -14.36 -3.05
CA ASN A 71 7.41 -14.20 -2.06
C ASN A 71 6.66 -12.88 -2.24
N PRO A 72 5.33 -12.89 -2.06
CA PRO A 72 4.51 -11.70 -2.26
C PRO A 72 4.72 -10.65 -1.16
N PRO A 73 4.37 -9.38 -1.44
CA PRO A 73 4.30 -8.35 -0.40
C PRO A 73 3.29 -8.73 0.69
N LYS A 74 3.62 -8.41 1.93
CA LYS A 74 2.71 -8.56 3.07
C LYS A 74 1.91 -7.29 3.23
N VAL A 75 0.59 -7.41 3.26
CA VAL A 75 -0.31 -6.27 3.47
C VAL A 75 -0.90 -6.36 4.87
N SER A 76 -0.81 -5.28 5.63
CA SER A 76 -1.47 -5.10 6.92
C SER A 76 -2.45 -3.93 6.80
N GLU A 77 -3.69 -4.11 7.24
CA GLU A 77 -4.73 -3.07 7.16
C GLU A 77 -4.70 -2.13 8.37
N TYR A 78 -4.98 -0.84 8.16
CA TYR A 78 -5.36 0.10 9.22
C TYR A 78 -6.85 0.45 9.11
N TYR A 79 -7.49 0.61 10.25
CA TYR A 79 -8.93 0.73 10.40
C TYR A 79 -9.56 1.93 9.66
N ILE A 80 -10.82 1.68 9.28
CA ILE A 80 -11.72 2.49 8.47
C ILE A 80 -12.18 3.75 9.23
N TYR A 81 -11.85 4.95 8.71
CA TYR A 81 -12.37 6.22 9.25
C TYR A 81 -13.90 6.31 9.27
N ILE A 82 -14.58 5.65 8.32
CA ILE A 82 -16.05 5.58 8.27
C ILE A 82 -16.65 4.89 9.50
N TYR A 83 -16.11 3.74 9.92
CA TYR A 83 -16.70 2.98 11.02
C TYR A 83 -16.57 3.71 12.35
N ILE A 84 -15.45 4.41 12.56
CA ILE A 84 -15.22 5.21 13.77
C ILE A 84 -16.17 6.42 13.80
N TYR A 85 -16.33 7.15 12.69
CA TYR A 85 -17.30 8.26 12.64
C TYR A 85 -18.74 7.76 12.79
N MET A 86 -19.15 6.71 12.08
CA MET A 86 -20.53 6.21 12.15
C MET A 86 -20.89 5.64 13.53
N PHE A 87 -19.91 5.12 14.30
CA PHE A 87 -20.15 4.60 15.65
C PHE A 87 -20.05 5.67 16.76
N ILE A 88 -19.32 6.77 16.53
CA ILE A 88 -19.21 7.87 17.50
C ILE A 88 -20.41 8.83 17.41
N TYR A 89 -20.99 8.99 16.22
CA TYR A 89 -22.04 9.98 15.96
C TYR A 89 -23.46 9.37 15.87
N LEU A 90 -23.64 8.10 16.25
CA LEU A 90 -24.93 7.42 16.34
C LEU A 90 -25.26 7.03 17.79
#